data_AF-A0A077Z6A2-F1
#
_entry.id   AF-A0A077Z6A2-F1
#
_cell.length_a   1.000
_cell.length_b   1.000
_cell.length_c   1.000
_cell.angle_alpha   90.00
_cell.angle_beta   90.00
_cell.angle_gamma   90.00
#
_symmetry.space_group_name_H-M   'P 1'
#
loop_
_entity.id
_entity.type
_entity.pdbx_description
1 polymer ?
#
loop_
_entity_poly.entity_id
_entity_poly.type
_entity_poly.pdbx_seq_one_letter_code
_entity_poly.pdbx_strand_id
1 'polypeptide(L)'
;MARILASVPTLGTDMFYLVDHDNVQQIRTLITSVPMVLEVETFTNLTPIMYAMLKNKKKIVNIMAGRSPSRFRDSVLLGIYMGDVSAVSTIIRSGVFEKTHETALFYGNYLTPLMYACNCNHYEMDRVLDPVRRAFKLAKSLERCKNNDPINADLYEKMAQHAGQLAIAFLNCCETDDEVSLIFKQTDGLSSDVYADLPCIRLAVDTKQKEFLSDPICLKIIKKHWMGGWNDWSIVSKEIKTYRILYHTLLYPLTSVLYVLSNGDLGSSYDYPVARFVSFVTSYLMFLLCLLVFTQHQEARNLRGPPDTTIKTFLLYYIWSYIGGMCVVLWTDMNRRRWRNLFGAWWRWFDFVQMMTYGLAYWAFHLSEALMEFQDEPYVHRIHWDPRHPTLVFEILFTCAAIMSSWRIFYFLQLQRTLGPLVVTLMLILFSMLRAMKYLYWAWYGYLDPERLEEILGKHGERAGTMFHLSLHSLGELFCATYYVVLVVSLLNVMISMMASSAGTILKRRHLEWNYVRCQVWCEFSEDIRAVPPPICLLQLAVNMPTWFCRRLCGSYGKLSMWQFQAKLKHLRVHSSIETLLHLMLSYPIPLLT
;
A
#
# COMPACT_ATOMS: atom_id res chain seq x y z
N MET A 1 -15.54 43.06 56.75
CA MET A 1 -15.91 41.99 55.79
C MET A 1 -17.31 42.17 55.20
N ALA A 2 -18.38 42.24 55.99
CA ALA A 2 -19.75 42.41 55.47
C ALA A 2 -19.97 43.66 54.59
N ARG A 3 -19.38 44.81 54.93
CA ARG A 3 -19.41 46.03 54.08
C ARG A 3 -18.64 45.88 52.76
N ILE A 4 -17.56 45.10 52.75
CA ILE A 4 -16.74 44.84 51.56
C ILE A 4 -17.50 43.89 50.63
N LEU A 5 -18.15 42.86 51.20
CA LEU A 5 -19.02 41.93 50.48
C LEU A 5 -20.23 42.62 49.83
N ALA A 6 -20.81 43.63 50.47
CA ALA A 6 -21.91 44.42 49.92
C ALA A 6 -21.51 45.32 48.73
N SER A 7 -20.24 45.74 48.65
CA SER A 7 -19.71 46.57 47.56
C SER A 7 -19.14 45.78 46.37
N VAL A 8 -19.08 44.45 46.46
CA VAL A 8 -18.54 43.58 45.39
C VAL A 8 -19.26 43.78 44.03
N PRO A 9 -20.61 43.88 43.94
CA PRO A 9 -21.25 44.03 42.64
C PRO A 9 -20.96 45.38 41.97
N THR A 10 -20.80 46.45 42.76
CA THR A 10 -20.45 47.79 42.24
C THR A 10 -18.97 47.89 41.85
N LEU A 11 -18.07 47.25 42.61
CA LEU A 11 -16.65 47.18 42.24
C LEU A 11 -16.42 46.34 40.96
N GLY A 12 -17.25 45.33 40.73
CA GLY A 12 -17.22 44.53 39.50
C GLY A 12 -17.47 45.37 38.25
N THR A 13 -18.56 46.15 38.26
CA THR A 13 -18.92 47.04 37.14
C THR A 13 -17.83 48.08 36.85
N ASP A 14 -17.17 48.58 37.90
CA ASP A 14 -16.06 49.53 37.75
C ASP A 14 -14.85 48.87 37.07
N MET A 15 -14.49 47.64 37.45
CA MET A 15 -13.34 46.92 36.85
C MET A 15 -13.53 46.71 35.35
N PHE A 16 -14.70 46.24 34.90
CA PHE A 16 -14.97 46.01 33.47
C PHE A 16 -15.02 47.33 32.68
N TYR A 17 -15.61 48.38 33.28
CA TYR A 17 -15.62 49.72 32.69
C TYR A 17 -14.19 50.27 32.51
N LEU A 18 -13.30 50.05 33.48
CA LEU A 18 -11.91 50.49 33.41
C LEU A 18 -11.09 49.72 32.38
N VAL A 19 -11.38 48.43 32.19
CA VAL A 19 -10.79 47.62 31.11
C VAL A 19 -11.21 48.15 29.74
N ASP A 20 -12.47 48.58 29.57
CA ASP A 20 -12.95 49.19 28.32
C ASP A 20 -12.28 50.54 28.02
N HIS A 21 -12.00 51.34 29.04
CA HIS A 21 -11.41 52.69 28.92
C HIS A 21 -9.87 52.73 28.94
N ASP A 22 -9.19 51.58 28.90
CA ASP A 22 -7.72 51.48 28.90
C ASP A 22 -7.00 52.18 30.07
N ASN A 23 -7.66 52.33 31.23
CA ASN A 23 -7.09 53.08 32.34
C ASN A 23 -6.15 52.24 33.20
N VAL A 24 -4.94 52.01 32.67
CA VAL A 24 -3.91 51.15 33.26
C VAL A 24 -3.54 51.53 34.71
N GLN A 25 -3.46 52.82 35.02
CA GLN A 25 -3.04 53.29 36.33
C GLN A 25 -4.11 53.03 37.40
N GLN A 26 -5.37 53.32 37.08
CA GLN A 26 -6.50 53.07 37.98
C GLN A 26 -6.68 51.57 38.26
N ILE A 27 -6.50 50.73 37.24
CA ILE A 27 -6.53 49.27 37.40
C ILE A 27 -5.42 48.80 38.34
N ARG A 28 -4.19 49.31 38.18
CA ARG A 28 -3.07 48.96 39.07
C ARG A 28 -3.34 49.36 40.52
N THR A 29 -3.89 50.55 40.75
CA THR A 29 -4.26 51.00 42.10
C THR A 29 -5.38 50.15 42.69
N LEU A 30 -6.40 49.81 41.90
CA LEU A 30 -7.52 48.97 42.33
C LEU A 30 -7.09 47.56 42.72
N ILE A 31 -6.31 46.89 41.86
CA ILE A 31 -5.78 45.54 42.12
C ILE A 31 -4.91 45.53 43.38
N THR A 32 -4.13 46.59 43.63
CA THR A 32 -3.29 46.70 44.83
C THR A 32 -4.12 46.91 46.09
N SER A 33 -5.22 47.68 45.98
CA SER A 33 -6.10 47.98 47.11
C SER A 33 -7.06 46.84 47.47
N VAL A 34 -7.59 46.12 46.47
CA VAL A 34 -8.59 45.07 46.64
C VAL A 34 -8.30 43.91 45.67
N PRO A 35 -7.53 42.88 46.09
CA PRO A 35 -7.21 41.75 45.21
C PRO A 35 -8.43 40.91 44.81
N MET A 36 -9.50 40.93 45.62
CA MET A 36 -10.77 40.21 45.37
C MET A 36 -11.49 40.68 44.08
N VAL A 37 -11.15 41.87 43.55
CA VAL A 37 -11.72 42.38 42.28
C VAL A 37 -11.41 41.46 41.10
N LEU A 38 -10.30 40.72 41.14
CA LEU A 38 -9.92 39.75 40.10
C LEU A 38 -10.83 38.51 40.09
N GLU A 39 -11.57 38.25 41.18
CA GLU A 39 -12.49 37.12 41.31
C GLU A 39 -13.91 37.46 40.82
N VAL A 40 -14.19 38.72 40.48
CA VAL A 40 -15.52 39.15 40.09
C VAL A 40 -15.85 38.70 38.67
N GLU A 41 -16.94 37.95 38.52
CA GLU A 41 -17.39 37.41 37.25
C GLU A 41 -18.49 38.28 36.63
N THR A 42 -18.52 38.36 35.30
CA THR A 42 -19.65 38.94 34.56
C THR A 42 -20.88 38.02 34.63
N PHE A 43 -22.04 38.51 34.19
CA PHE A 43 -23.23 37.68 33.94
C PHE A 43 -22.99 36.49 32.99
N THR A 44 -21.93 36.56 32.17
CA THR A 44 -21.49 35.49 31.26
C THR A 44 -20.39 34.61 31.85
N ASN A 45 -20.13 34.70 33.16
CA ASN A 45 -19.09 33.97 33.89
C ASN A 45 -17.65 34.23 33.40
N LEU A 46 -17.37 35.43 32.87
CA LEU A 46 -16.03 35.84 32.46
C LEU A 46 -15.33 36.55 33.62
N THR A 47 -14.10 36.17 33.91
CA THR A 47 -13.25 36.90 34.86
C THR A 47 -12.69 38.17 34.21
N PRO A 48 -12.18 39.16 34.98
CA PRO A 48 -11.64 40.39 34.42
C PRO A 48 -10.45 40.16 33.49
N ILE A 49 -9.68 39.09 33.75
CA ILE A 49 -8.58 38.64 32.88
C ILE A 49 -9.12 38.10 31.56
N MET A 50 -10.13 37.23 31.60
CA MET A 50 -10.78 36.71 30.39
C MET A 50 -11.40 37.84 29.56
N TYR A 51 -12.04 38.80 30.22
CA TYR A 51 -12.64 39.95 29.56
C TYR A 51 -11.58 40.84 28.88
N ALA A 52 -10.47 41.12 29.55
CA ALA A 52 -9.37 41.89 28.96
C ALA A 52 -8.68 41.16 27.81
N MET A 53 -8.59 39.83 27.86
CA MET A 53 -8.12 39.00 26.74
C MET A 53 -9.06 39.13 25.54
N LEU A 54 -10.38 38.99 25.74
CA LEU A 54 -11.40 39.14 24.69
C LEU A 54 -11.38 40.53 24.05
N LYS A 55 -11.08 41.58 24.84
CA LYS A 55 -10.95 42.97 24.37
C LYS A 55 -9.56 43.29 23.79
N ASN A 56 -8.65 42.31 23.72
CA ASN A 56 -7.29 42.45 23.18
C ASN A 56 -6.46 43.56 23.87
N LYS A 57 -6.64 43.75 25.18
CA LYS A 57 -5.96 44.81 25.95
C LYS A 57 -4.64 44.31 26.57
N LYS A 58 -3.62 44.07 25.74
CA LYS A 58 -2.33 43.43 26.12
C LYS A 58 -1.66 44.03 27.37
N LYS A 59 -1.64 45.36 27.49
CA LYS A 59 -1.02 46.05 28.64
C LYS A 59 -1.72 45.70 29.96
N ILE A 60 -3.05 45.64 29.93
CA ILE A 60 -3.90 45.34 31.08
C ILE A 60 -3.79 43.85 31.42
N VAL A 61 -3.80 42.99 30.40
CA VAL A 61 -3.60 41.53 30.57
C VAL A 61 -2.26 41.23 31.23
N ASN A 62 -1.15 41.84 30.82
CA ASN A 62 0.17 41.61 31.44
C ASN A 62 0.22 42.04 32.92
N ILE A 63 -0.51 43.10 33.29
CA ILE A 63 -0.58 43.58 34.67
C ILE A 63 -1.39 42.61 35.53
N MET A 64 -2.50 42.10 35.00
CA MET A 64 -3.34 41.14 35.73
C MET A 64 -2.76 39.72 35.75
N ALA A 65 -2.11 39.29 34.66
CA ALA A 65 -1.50 37.96 34.53
C ALA A 65 -0.33 37.71 35.49
N GLY A 66 0.30 38.78 36.00
CA GLY A 66 1.29 38.70 37.07
C GLY A 66 0.73 38.30 38.44
N ARG A 67 -0.60 38.17 38.56
CA ARG A 67 -1.32 37.66 39.74
C ARG A 67 -2.04 36.36 39.37
N SER A 68 -2.25 35.47 40.33
CA SER A 68 -2.95 34.20 40.11
C SER A 68 -4.41 34.45 39.71
N PRO A 69 -4.83 34.14 38.46
CA PRO A 69 -6.22 34.32 38.03
C PRO A 69 -7.15 33.36 38.78
N SER A 70 -8.36 33.82 39.14
CA SER A 70 -9.47 32.91 39.37
C SER A 70 -9.83 32.22 38.05
N ARG A 71 -10.21 30.93 38.09
CA ARG A 71 -10.43 30.10 36.90
C ARG A 71 -9.21 30.03 35.98
N PHE A 72 -8.11 29.55 36.55
CA PHE A 72 -6.82 29.44 35.86
C PHE A 72 -6.94 28.67 34.54
N ARG A 73 -7.60 27.50 34.56
CA ARG A 73 -7.74 26.63 33.39
C ARG A 73 -8.48 27.30 32.24
N ASP A 74 -9.63 27.93 32.51
CA ASP A 74 -10.41 28.64 31.50
C ASP A 74 -9.65 29.86 30.96
N SER A 75 -8.90 30.58 31.81
CA SER A 75 -8.10 31.73 31.40
C SER A 75 -6.95 31.33 30.47
N VAL A 76 -6.30 30.19 30.74
CA VAL A 76 -5.26 29.63 29.86
C VAL A 76 -5.86 29.16 28.54
N LEU A 77 -6.97 28.42 28.56
CA LEU A 77 -7.62 27.93 27.35
C LEU A 77 -8.13 29.08 26.47
N LEU A 78 -8.67 30.14 27.06
CA LEU A 78 -9.08 31.34 26.34
C LEU A 78 -7.86 32.10 25.79
N GLY A 79 -6.78 32.22 26.57
CA GLY A 79 -5.53 32.81 26.09
C GLY A 79 -4.95 32.08 24.87
N ILE A 80 -5.05 30.75 24.86
CA ILE A 80 -4.68 29.90 23.73
C ILE A 80 -5.61 30.13 22.52
N TYR A 81 -6.93 30.23 22.75
CA TYR A 81 -7.90 30.52 21.69
C TYR A 81 -7.63 31.86 21.00
N MET A 82 -7.29 32.89 21.78
CA MET A 82 -7.02 34.23 21.28
C MET A 82 -5.62 34.39 20.66
N GLY A 83 -4.72 33.41 20.83
CA GLY A 83 -3.36 33.46 20.32
C GLY A 83 -2.42 34.42 21.06
N ASP A 84 -2.73 34.83 22.29
CA ASP A 84 -1.90 35.77 23.06
C ASP A 84 -0.79 35.03 23.82
N VAL A 85 0.33 34.78 23.13
CA VAL A 85 1.52 34.12 23.67
C VAL A 85 2.06 34.84 24.91
N SER A 86 1.96 36.17 24.96
CA SER A 86 2.48 36.97 26.07
C SER A 86 1.66 36.78 27.34
N ALA A 87 0.33 36.77 27.21
CA ALA A 87 -0.58 36.50 28.31
C ALA A 87 -0.43 35.06 28.82
N VAL A 88 -0.42 34.08 27.90
CA VAL A 88 -0.28 32.66 28.25
C VAL A 88 1.06 32.39 28.94
N SER A 89 2.17 32.94 28.43
CA SER A 89 3.49 32.77 29.06
C SER A 89 3.57 33.41 30.45
N THR A 90 2.93 34.55 30.65
CA THR A 90 2.90 35.24 31.96
C THR A 90 2.04 34.47 32.97
N ILE A 91 0.91 33.91 32.53
CA ILE A 91 0.03 33.06 33.36
C ILE A 91 0.71 31.74 33.72
N ILE A 92 1.41 31.10 32.78
CA ILE A 92 2.16 29.86 33.07
C ILE A 92 3.30 30.14 34.06
N ARG A 93 4.03 31.26 33.90
CA ARG A 93 5.10 31.65 34.81
C ARG A 93 4.62 32.00 36.22
N SER A 94 3.36 32.42 36.40
CA SER A 94 2.82 32.71 37.74
C SER A 94 2.51 31.46 38.57
N GLY A 95 2.69 30.25 38.00
CA GLY A 95 3.16 29.07 38.75
C GLY A 95 2.14 28.34 39.64
N VAL A 96 0.83 28.61 39.53
CA VAL A 96 -0.18 27.93 40.36
C VAL A 96 -0.80 26.71 39.64
N PHE A 97 0.04 25.86 39.05
CA PHE A 97 -0.44 24.70 38.28
C PHE A 97 -0.92 23.53 39.16
N GLU A 98 -0.58 23.55 40.46
CA GLU A 98 -0.55 22.33 41.29
C GLU A 98 -1.66 22.21 42.36
N LYS A 99 -2.60 23.16 42.49
CA LYS A 99 -3.48 23.19 43.69
C LYS A 99 -5.00 23.19 43.49
N THR A 100 -5.54 23.35 42.28
CA THR A 100 -7.00 23.34 42.10
C THR A 100 -7.43 22.47 40.92
N HIS A 101 -8.13 21.37 41.21
CA HIS A 101 -8.94 20.62 40.23
C HIS A 101 -10.19 21.43 39.83
N GLU A 102 -10.00 22.65 39.34
CA GLU A 102 -11.11 23.45 38.81
C GLU A 102 -11.61 22.80 37.51
N THR A 103 -12.86 22.35 37.53
CA THR A 103 -13.60 21.94 36.33
C THR A 103 -13.76 23.16 35.44
N ALA A 104 -13.25 23.08 34.21
CA ALA A 104 -13.45 24.13 33.22
C ALA A 104 -14.96 24.26 32.94
N LEU A 105 -15.51 25.48 33.01
CA LEU A 105 -16.94 25.69 32.76
C LEU A 105 -17.23 25.71 31.25
N PHE A 106 -16.32 26.30 30.47
CA PHE A 106 -16.49 26.53 29.04
C PHE A 106 -15.98 25.39 28.16
N TYR A 107 -15.09 24.56 28.69
CA TYR A 107 -14.36 23.55 27.92
C TYR A 107 -14.55 22.15 28.52
N GLY A 108 -14.64 21.13 27.67
CA GLY A 108 -14.75 19.75 28.13
C GLY A 108 -13.56 19.34 29.00
N ASN A 109 -13.83 18.64 30.12
CA ASN A 109 -12.79 18.25 31.08
C ASN A 109 -11.67 17.39 30.48
N TYR A 110 -11.92 16.73 29.35
CA TYR A 110 -10.94 15.94 28.59
C TYR A 110 -9.92 16.78 27.81
N LEU A 111 -10.18 18.08 27.63
CA LEU A 111 -9.34 18.96 26.82
C LEU A 111 -8.13 19.44 27.62
N THR A 112 -6.93 19.00 27.24
CA THR A 112 -5.69 19.54 27.80
C THR A 112 -5.33 20.87 27.10
N PRO A 113 -4.68 21.82 27.80
CA PRO A 113 -4.22 23.07 27.18
C PRO A 113 -3.35 22.82 25.95
N LEU A 114 -2.49 21.80 26.00
CA LEU A 114 -1.68 21.39 24.86
C LEU A 114 -2.53 20.90 23.68
N MET A 115 -3.54 20.04 23.93
CA MET A 115 -4.43 19.57 22.87
C MET A 115 -5.21 20.71 22.23
N TYR A 116 -5.64 21.69 23.02
CA TYR A 116 -6.34 22.87 22.49
C TYR A 116 -5.41 23.80 21.72
N ALA A 117 -4.17 24.01 22.18
CA ALA A 117 -3.16 24.77 21.46
C ALA A 117 -2.84 24.15 20.09
N CYS A 118 -2.71 22.82 20.05
CA CYS A 118 -2.58 22.08 18.80
C CYS A 118 -3.80 22.26 17.89
N ASN A 119 -5.02 22.22 18.43
CA ASN A 119 -6.24 22.42 17.67
C ASN A 119 -6.38 23.84 17.10
N CYS A 120 -5.85 24.84 17.81
CA CYS A 120 -5.82 26.23 17.38
C CYS A 120 -4.65 26.54 16.43
N ASN A 121 -3.84 25.55 16.00
CA ASN A 121 -2.64 25.73 15.18
C ASN A 121 -1.58 26.69 15.79
N HIS A 122 -1.53 26.83 17.11
CA HIS A 122 -0.52 27.64 17.80
C HIS A 122 0.64 26.74 18.24
N TYR A 123 1.49 26.33 17.28
CA TYR A 123 2.51 25.29 17.47
C TYR A 123 3.95 25.83 17.46
N GLU A 124 4.30 26.77 18.33
CA GLU A 124 5.73 27.01 18.63
C GLU A 124 6.34 25.92 19.56
N MET A 125 5.60 24.84 19.84
CA MET A 125 5.90 23.87 20.90
C MET A 125 5.92 22.44 20.34
N ASP A 126 7.10 22.00 19.89
CA ASP A 126 7.75 20.71 20.21
C ASP A 126 8.61 20.21 19.03
N ARG A 127 9.84 19.78 19.33
CA ARG A 127 10.77 19.23 18.33
C ARG A 127 10.36 17.79 18.01
N VAL A 128 9.42 17.64 17.09
CA VAL A 128 9.00 16.31 16.63
C VAL A 128 10.13 15.70 15.78
N LEU A 129 10.81 14.69 16.32
CA LEU A 129 11.76 13.87 15.56
C LEU A 129 11.01 13.12 14.44
N ASP A 130 11.41 13.36 13.19
CA ASP A 130 10.85 12.88 11.93
C ASP A 130 9.35 13.13 11.72
N PRO A 131 8.94 14.38 11.40
CA PRO A 131 7.54 14.75 11.26
C PRO A 131 6.85 13.97 10.13
N VAL A 132 7.53 13.77 9.00
CA VAL A 132 6.98 13.06 7.81
C VAL A 132 6.61 11.61 8.16
N ARG A 133 7.51 10.88 8.83
CA ARG A 133 7.26 9.49 9.23
C ARG A 133 6.09 9.38 10.21
N ARG A 134 6.04 10.28 11.20
CA ARG A 134 4.95 10.29 12.19
C ARG A 134 3.63 10.66 11.52
N ALA A 135 3.62 11.61 10.59
CA ALA A 135 2.45 11.98 9.81
C ALA A 135 1.87 10.78 9.04
N PHE A 136 2.71 10.00 8.35
CA PHE A 136 2.27 8.80 7.64
C PHE A 136 1.72 7.71 8.57
N LYS A 137 2.38 7.47 9.71
CA LYS A 137 1.90 6.51 10.71
C LYS A 137 0.58 6.97 11.33
N LEU A 138 0.44 8.27 11.63
CA LEU A 138 -0.77 8.86 12.18
C LEU A 138 -1.93 8.76 11.19
N ALA A 139 -1.72 9.18 9.94
CA ALA A 139 -2.72 9.05 8.88
C ALA A 139 -3.20 7.60 8.73
N LYS A 140 -2.28 6.62 8.81
CA LYS A 140 -2.65 5.20 8.75
C LYS A 140 -3.42 4.72 9.99
N SER A 141 -3.12 5.24 11.17
CA SER A 141 -3.84 4.93 12.40
C SER A 141 -5.26 5.53 12.37
N LEU A 142 -5.41 6.76 11.88
CA LEU A 142 -6.71 7.42 11.70
C LEU A 142 -7.59 6.66 10.69
N GLU A 143 -7.01 6.14 9.61
CA GLU A 143 -7.73 5.27 8.67
C GLU A 143 -8.21 3.96 9.34
N ARG A 144 -7.45 3.44 10.30
CA ARG A 144 -7.87 2.29 11.13
C ARG A 144 -9.01 2.67 12.07
N CYS A 145 -8.95 3.84 12.71
CA CYS A 145 -10.03 4.38 13.54
C CYS A 145 -11.32 4.57 12.74
N LYS A 146 -11.23 5.07 11.49
CA LYS A 146 -12.36 5.21 10.57
C LYS A 146 -13.12 3.90 10.35
N ASN A 147 -12.39 2.79 10.19
CA ASN A 147 -13.01 1.48 9.95
C ASN A 147 -13.63 0.89 11.23
N ASN A 148 -13.13 1.26 12.41
CA ASN A 148 -13.63 0.77 13.69
C ASN A 148 -14.82 1.60 14.20
N ASP A 149 -14.87 2.89 13.88
CA ASP A 149 -15.93 3.81 14.29
C ASP A 149 -16.58 4.46 13.06
N PRO A 150 -17.61 3.80 12.48
CA PRO A 150 -18.29 4.32 11.29
C PRO A 150 -19.10 5.60 11.57
N ILE A 151 -19.44 5.89 12.84
CA ILE A 151 -20.24 7.07 13.21
C ILE A 151 -19.45 8.36 12.92
N ASN A 152 -18.17 8.36 13.27
CA ASN A 152 -17.26 9.50 13.07
C ASN A 152 -16.34 9.34 11.86
N ALA A 153 -16.69 8.46 10.92
CA ALA A 153 -15.81 8.11 9.81
C ALA A 153 -15.34 9.32 8.98
N ASP A 154 -16.25 10.27 8.72
CA ASP A 154 -15.95 11.48 7.97
C ASP A 154 -14.94 12.40 8.67
N LEU A 155 -14.99 12.48 10.01
CA LEU A 155 -14.04 13.26 10.81
C LEU A 155 -12.64 12.63 10.77
N TYR A 156 -12.56 11.31 10.97
CA TYR A 156 -11.29 10.59 10.86
C TYR A 156 -10.68 10.69 9.45
N GLU A 157 -11.51 10.67 8.41
CA GLU A 157 -11.04 10.86 7.03
C GLU A 157 -10.46 12.25 6.80
N LYS A 158 -11.14 13.32 7.26
CA LYS A 158 -10.63 14.69 7.18
C LYS A 158 -9.31 14.86 7.94
N MET A 159 -9.22 14.31 9.15
CA MET A 159 -7.98 14.35 9.94
C MET A 159 -6.84 13.57 9.27
N ALA A 160 -7.13 12.42 8.66
CA ALA A 160 -6.13 11.62 7.96
C ALA A 160 -5.61 12.35 6.71
N GLN A 161 -6.50 13.02 5.95
CA GLN A 161 -6.12 13.85 4.81
C GLN A 161 -5.23 15.02 5.25
N HIS A 162 -5.59 15.72 6.32
CA HIS A 162 -4.80 16.83 6.85
C HIS A 162 -3.40 16.38 7.32
N ALA A 163 -3.32 15.23 8.02
CA ALA A 163 -2.05 14.63 8.41
C ALA A 163 -1.19 14.24 7.19
N GLY A 164 -1.81 13.75 6.11
CA GLY A 164 -1.11 13.44 4.85
C GLY A 164 -0.57 14.67 4.13
N GLN A 165 -1.32 15.78 4.13
CA GLN A 165 -0.93 17.07 3.54
C GLN A 165 0.28 17.69 4.23
N LEU A 166 0.48 17.46 5.53
CA LEU A 166 1.65 17.94 6.26
C LEU A 166 2.97 17.46 5.61
N ALA A 167 3.02 16.20 5.17
CA ALA A 167 4.21 15.66 4.49
C ALA A 167 4.46 16.33 3.13
N ILE A 168 3.40 16.72 2.43
CA ILE A 168 3.47 17.46 1.16
C ILE A 168 3.94 18.89 1.40
N ALA A 169 3.48 19.53 2.48
CA ALA A 169 3.93 20.87 2.87
C ALA A 169 5.45 20.88 3.12
N PHE A 170 5.98 19.91 3.87
CA PHE A 170 7.44 19.79 4.05
C PHE A 170 8.20 19.56 2.74
N LEU A 171 7.64 18.76 1.84
CA LEU A 171 8.24 18.51 0.53
C LEU A 171 8.30 19.79 -0.33
N ASN A 172 7.25 20.61 -0.30
CA ASN A 172 7.17 21.87 -1.03
C ASN A 172 8.09 22.96 -0.45
N CYS A 173 8.53 22.83 0.79
CA CYS A 173 9.52 23.71 1.41
C CYS A 173 10.97 23.38 1.01
N CYS A 174 11.23 22.24 0.35
CA CYS A 174 12.57 21.86 -0.07
C CYS A 174 12.93 22.54 -1.39
N GLU A 175 14.08 23.22 -1.44
CA GLU A 175 14.51 23.95 -2.65
C GLU A 175 15.39 23.09 -3.56
N THR A 176 16.19 22.20 -2.96
CA THR A 176 17.18 21.38 -3.68
C THR A 176 16.73 19.93 -3.85
N ASP A 177 17.09 19.31 -4.98
CA ASP A 177 16.88 17.87 -5.20
C ASP A 177 17.58 17.03 -4.11
N ASP A 178 18.67 17.55 -3.52
CA ASP A 178 19.47 16.88 -2.49
C ASP A 178 18.77 16.87 -1.13
N GLU A 179 18.15 17.99 -0.70
CA GLU A 179 17.29 18.04 0.50
C GLU A 179 16.16 17.03 0.44
N VAL A 180 15.49 16.94 -0.72
CA VAL A 180 14.43 15.96 -0.89
C VAL A 180 14.97 14.53 -0.87
N SER A 181 16.15 14.30 -1.46
CA SER A 181 16.81 12.99 -1.40
C SER A 181 17.21 12.60 0.03
N LEU A 182 17.59 13.57 0.87
CA LEU A 182 17.88 13.38 2.28
C LEU A 182 16.63 12.93 3.04
N ILE A 183 15.49 13.60 2.84
CA ILE A 183 14.19 13.20 3.42
C ILE A 183 13.84 11.75 3.02
N PHE A 184 14.12 11.37 1.78
CA PHE A 184 13.78 10.03 1.29
C PHE A 184 14.71 8.94 1.81
N LYS A 185 16.00 9.25 1.98
CA LYS A 185 17.05 8.35 2.47
C LYS A 185 17.08 8.20 3.99
N GLN A 186 16.41 9.08 4.73
CA GLN A 186 16.51 9.09 6.20
C GLN A 186 16.12 7.75 6.84
N THR A 187 17.12 7.06 7.39
CA THR A 187 17.01 5.72 8.00
C THR A 187 16.78 5.73 9.50
N ASP A 188 16.93 6.87 10.17
CA ASP A 188 16.95 6.94 11.64
C ASP A 188 15.70 6.29 12.25
N GLY A 189 15.92 5.33 13.16
CA GLY A 189 14.86 4.54 13.81
C GLY A 189 14.32 3.33 13.03
N LEU A 190 14.85 2.97 11.85
CA LEU A 190 14.66 1.62 11.30
C LEU A 190 15.67 0.64 11.92
N SER A 191 15.19 -0.54 12.31
CA SER A 191 16.09 -1.67 12.57
C SER A 191 16.90 -1.95 11.30
N SER A 192 18.21 -2.19 11.42
CA SER A 192 19.18 -2.43 10.33
C SER A 192 18.84 -3.57 9.34
N ASP A 193 17.65 -4.14 9.45
CA ASP A 193 17.12 -5.22 8.63
C ASP A 193 16.34 -4.71 7.39
N VAL A 194 16.01 -3.42 7.30
CA VAL A 194 15.28 -2.87 6.15
C VAL A 194 16.24 -2.22 5.15
N TYR A 195 16.94 -3.07 4.38
CA TYR A 195 17.77 -2.66 3.24
C TYR A 195 16.88 -2.18 2.10
N ALA A 196 16.46 -0.92 2.13
CA ALA A 196 15.77 -0.26 1.04
C ALA A 196 16.44 1.09 0.79
N ASP A 197 16.80 1.37 -0.46
CA ASP A 197 17.49 2.62 -0.85
C ASP A 197 16.67 3.88 -0.53
N LEU A 198 15.34 3.73 -0.37
CA LEU A 198 14.38 4.80 -0.14
C LEU A 198 13.35 4.38 0.93
N PRO A 199 13.73 4.36 2.22
CA PRO A 199 12.86 3.90 3.32
C PRO A 199 11.59 4.74 3.47
N CYS A 200 11.67 6.05 3.26
CA CYS A 200 10.52 6.95 3.38
C CYS A 200 9.44 6.67 2.33
N ILE A 201 9.85 6.44 1.08
CA ILE A 201 8.94 6.16 -0.04
C ILE A 201 8.27 4.81 0.15
N ARG A 202 9.04 3.81 0.58
CA ARG A 202 8.50 2.50 0.94
C ARG A 202 7.44 2.63 2.04
N LEU A 203 7.72 3.43 3.07
CA LEU A 203 6.75 3.71 4.12
C LEU A 203 5.50 4.42 3.57
N ALA A 204 5.65 5.40 2.67
CA ALA A 204 4.53 6.10 2.03
C ALA A 204 3.64 5.13 1.23
N VAL A 205 4.23 4.17 0.51
CA VAL A 205 3.51 3.09 -0.17
C VAL A 205 2.79 2.18 0.83
N ASP A 206 3.48 1.71 1.88
CA ASP A 206 2.91 0.83 2.91
C ASP A 206 1.75 1.50 3.69
N THR A 207 1.84 2.83 3.89
CA THR A 207 0.81 3.66 4.53
C THR A 207 -0.24 4.20 3.57
N LYS A 208 -0.19 3.81 2.28
CA LYS A 208 -1.13 4.20 1.21
C LYS A 208 -1.30 5.71 1.00
N GLN A 209 -0.20 6.47 1.11
CA GLN A 209 -0.20 7.94 0.99
C GLN A 209 -0.18 8.38 -0.48
N LYS A 210 -1.36 8.36 -1.12
CA LYS A 210 -1.47 8.57 -2.58
C LYS A 210 -1.14 9.99 -3.01
N GLU A 211 -1.52 11.00 -2.22
CA GLU A 211 -1.29 12.42 -2.52
C GLU A 211 0.20 12.75 -2.53
N PHE A 212 0.92 12.31 -1.51
CA PHE A 212 2.38 12.47 -1.42
C PHE A 212 3.12 11.79 -2.58
N LEU A 213 2.73 10.57 -2.96
CA LEU A 213 3.35 9.84 -4.07
C LEU A 213 2.98 10.39 -5.46
N SER A 214 1.95 11.22 -5.53
CA SER A 214 1.49 11.86 -6.76
C SER A 214 2.04 13.27 -6.95
N ASP A 215 2.73 13.79 -5.94
CA ASP A 215 3.38 15.09 -5.99
C ASP A 215 4.46 15.12 -7.10
N PRO A 216 4.53 16.20 -7.92
CA PRO A 216 5.48 16.29 -9.02
C PRO A 216 6.96 16.25 -8.57
N ILE A 217 7.30 16.81 -7.40
CA ILE A 217 8.67 16.81 -6.87
C ILE A 217 9.07 15.38 -6.50
N CYS A 218 8.19 14.70 -5.76
CA CYS A 218 8.35 13.30 -5.39
C CYS A 218 8.52 12.40 -6.64
N LEU A 219 7.64 12.56 -7.62
CA LEU A 219 7.67 11.79 -8.87
C LEU A 219 8.94 12.05 -9.70
N LYS A 220 9.44 13.28 -9.73
CA LYS A 220 10.69 13.64 -10.42
C LYS A 220 11.87 12.85 -9.85
N ILE A 221 11.97 12.76 -8.52
CA ILE A 221 13.08 12.10 -7.84
C ILE A 221 12.95 10.59 -7.88
N ILE A 222 11.74 10.03 -7.69
CA ILE A 222 11.51 8.60 -7.89
C ILE A 222 11.86 8.21 -9.32
N LYS A 223 11.49 9.02 -10.32
CA LYS A 223 11.86 8.79 -11.71
C LYS A 223 13.37 8.86 -11.93
N LYS A 224 14.07 9.83 -11.31
CA LYS A 224 15.54 9.95 -11.37
C LYS A 224 16.22 8.70 -10.78
N HIS A 225 15.71 8.18 -9.67
CA HIS A 225 16.21 6.94 -9.07
C HIS A 225 15.88 5.71 -9.92
N TRP A 226 14.66 5.65 -10.48
CA TRP A 226 14.23 4.58 -11.40
C TRP A 226 15.12 4.48 -12.63
N MET A 227 15.39 5.62 -13.28
CA MET A 227 16.23 5.69 -14.47
C MET A 227 17.71 5.44 -14.16
N GLY A 228 18.19 5.76 -12.95
CA GLY A 228 19.56 5.50 -12.53
C GLY A 228 20.57 6.14 -13.49
N GLY A 229 21.44 5.34 -14.09
CA GLY A 229 22.42 5.79 -15.08
C GLY A 229 21.80 6.23 -16.42
N TRP A 230 20.52 5.96 -16.67
CA TRP A 230 19.81 6.38 -17.88
C TRP A 230 19.09 7.73 -17.72
N ASN A 231 19.56 8.60 -16.82
CA ASN A 231 18.98 9.92 -16.58
C ASN A 231 19.07 10.87 -17.79
N ASP A 232 19.96 10.55 -18.74
CA ASP A 232 20.14 11.19 -20.04
C ASP A 232 19.02 10.86 -21.05
N TRP A 233 18.01 10.05 -20.69
CA TRP A 233 16.92 9.64 -21.57
C TRP A 233 16.15 10.79 -22.23
N SER A 234 16.04 11.97 -21.61
CA SER A 234 15.41 13.11 -22.28
C SER A 234 16.26 13.66 -23.44
N ILE A 235 17.59 13.61 -23.31
CA ILE A 235 18.56 14.23 -24.21
C ILE A 235 18.95 13.29 -25.36
N VAL A 236 19.02 11.99 -25.08
CA VAL A 236 19.50 10.97 -26.01
C VAL A 236 18.60 10.82 -27.25
N SER A 237 19.21 10.62 -28.42
CA SER A 237 18.51 10.40 -29.70
C SER A 237 17.60 9.17 -29.66
N LYS A 238 16.62 9.10 -30.57
CA LYS A 238 15.68 7.95 -30.64
C LYS A 238 16.43 6.65 -30.94
N GLU A 239 17.49 6.69 -31.74
CA GLU A 239 18.26 5.51 -32.15
C GLU A 239 18.99 4.86 -30.97
N ILE A 240 19.69 5.65 -30.15
CA ILE A 240 20.39 5.14 -28.96
C ILE A 240 19.39 4.58 -27.95
N LYS A 241 18.21 5.19 -27.81
CA LYS A 241 17.12 4.63 -26.97
C LYS A 241 16.69 3.26 -27.46
N THR A 242 16.46 3.12 -28.76
CA THR A 242 16.10 1.85 -29.38
C THR A 242 17.21 0.82 -29.20
N TYR A 243 18.48 1.21 -29.37
CA TYR A 243 19.63 0.33 -29.15
C TYR A 243 19.72 -0.16 -27.69
N ARG A 244 19.61 0.74 -26.69
CA ARG A 244 19.61 0.37 -25.26
C ARG A 244 18.48 -0.62 -24.93
N ILE A 245 17.28 -0.40 -25.48
CA ILE A 245 16.14 -1.30 -25.29
C ILE A 245 16.38 -2.65 -25.99
N LEU A 246 16.85 -2.63 -27.25
CA LEU A 246 17.10 -3.82 -28.05
C LEU A 246 18.18 -4.70 -27.42
N TYR A 247 19.25 -4.10 -26.90
CA TYR A 247 20.29 -4.78 -26.14
C TYR A 247 19.69 -5.59 -24.97
N HIS A 248 18.87 -4.95 -24.14
CA HIS A 248 18.18 -5.64 -23.03
C HIS A 248 16.99 -6.52 -23.45
N THR A 249 16.60 -6.52 -24.73
CA THR A 249 15.49 -7.34 -25.24
C THR A 249 15.98 -8.62 -25.91
N LEU A 250 17.02 -8.55 -26.74
CA LEU A 250 17.56 -9.71 -27.45
C LEU A 250 18.67 -10.40 -26.66
N LEU A 251 19.55 -9.62 -26.02
CA LEU A 251 20.73 -10.13 -25.32
C LEU A 251 20.49 -10.32 -23.82
N TYR A 252 19.25 -10.22 -23.34
CA TYR A 252 18.95 -10.39 -21.92
C TYR A 252 19.45 -11.71 -21.33
N PRO A 253 19.35 -12.90 -21.98
CA PRO A 253 19.76 -14.14 -21.31
C PRO A 253 21.28 -14.18 -21.13
N LEU A 254 22.03 -13.75 -22.14
CA LEU A 254 23.49 -13.69 -22.08
C LEU A 254 23.97 -12.65 -21.06
N THR A 255 23.44 -11.44 -21.14
CA THR A 255 23.89 -10.32 -20.29
C THR A 255 23.52 -10.51 -18.82
N SER A 256 22.40 -11.15 -18.52
CA SER A 256 22.05 -11.47 -17.13
C SER A 256 22.84 -12.66 -16.59
N VAL A 257 23.14 -13.69 -17.39
CA VAL A 257 24.07 -14.76 -16.97
C VAL A 257 25.47 -14.18 -16.70
N LEU A 258 25.97 -13.30 -17.57
CA LEU A 258 27.24 -12.61 -17.36
C LEU A 258 27.25 -11.76 -16.08
N TYR A 259 26.15 -11.06 -15.79
CA TYR A 259 26.00 -10.31 -14.55
C TYR A 259 26.03 -11.20 -13.30
N VAL A 260 25.38 -12.37 -13.35
CA VAL A 260 25.42 -13.38 -12.27
C VAL A 260 26.83 -13.93 -12.08
N LEU A 261 27.49 -14.35 -13.16
CA LEU A 261 28.82 -14.97 -13.11
C LEU A 261 29.93 -13.98 -12.73
N SER A 262 29.85 -12.75 -13.25
CA SER A 262 30.82 -11.70 -12.99
C SER A 262 30.60 -10.99 -11.65
N ASN A 263 29.64 -11.45 -10.84
CA ASN A 263 29.36 -10.85 -9.52
C ASN A 263 29.00 -9.34 -9.56
N GLY A 264 28.54 -8.84 -10.71
CA GLY A 264 28.10 -7.47 -10.91
C GLY A 264 29.03 -6.57 -11.74
N ASP A 265 30.27 -6.98 -11.99
CA ASP A 265 31.25 -6.12 -12.68
C ASP A 265 30.93 -5.99 -14.18
N LEU A 266 30.74 -7.13 -14.86
CA LEU A 266 30.19 -7.15 -16.21
C LEU A 266 28.66 -7.06 -16.16
N GLY A 267 28.10 -5.99 -16.71
CA GLY A 267 26.65 -5.78 -16.77
C GLY A 267 26.10 -4.85 -15.69
N SER A 268 26.88 -3.87 -15.23
CA SER A 268 26.44 -2.80 -14.31
C SER A 268 25.16 -2.08 -14.73
N SER A 269 24.75 -2.15 -16.01
CA SER A 269 23.42 -1.73 -16.46
C SER A 269 22.27 -2.36 -15.66
N TYR A 270 22.42 -3.61 -15.19
CA TYR A 270 21.43 -4.28 -14.34
C TYR A 270 21.34 -3.71 -12.93
N ASP A 271 22.23 -2.81 -12.53
CA ASP A 271 22.08 -2.08 -11.27
C ASP A 271 20.88 -1.13 -11.32
N TYR A 272 20.52 -0.65 -12.51
CA TYR A 272 19.45 0.31 -12.70
C TYR A 272 18.06 -0.37 -12.79
N PRO A 273 17.06 0.10 -12.03
CA PRO A 273 15.71 -0.49 -12.01
C PRO A 273 15.02 -0.57 -13.39
N VAL A 274 15.22 0.42 -14.27
CA VAL A 274 14.68 0.39 -15.64
C VAL A 274 15.19 -0.81 -16.43
N ALA A 275 16.50 -1.08 -16.39
CA ALA A 275 17.09 -2.18 -17.15
C ALA A 275 16.59 -3.53 -16.63
N ARG A 276 16.50 -3.68 -15.29
CA ARG A 276 15.87 -4.83 -14.63
C ARG A 276 14.44 -5.03 -15.13
N PHE A 277 13.63 -3.96 -15.14
CA PHE A 277 12.25 -4.02 -15.62
C PHE A 277 12.15 -4.43 -17.08
N VAL A 278 12.94 -3.84 -17.98
CA VAL A 278 12.93 -4.19 -19.41
C VAL A 278 13.33 -5.65 -19.61
N SER A 279 14.38 -6.13 -18.93
CA SER A 279 14.77 -7.54 -19.00
C SER A 279 13.71 -8.50 -18.43
N PHE A 280 12.98 -8.08 -17.40
CA PHE A 280 11.88 -8.86 -16.83
C PHE A 280 10.70 -8.96 -17.79
N VAL A 281 10.26 -7.83 -18.37
CA VAL A 281 9.19 -7.79 -19.37
C VAL A 281 9.53 -8.63 -20.59
N THR A 282 10.76 -8.54 -21.09
CA THR A 282 11.19 -9.26 -22.28
C THR A 282 11.27 -10.77 -22.02
N SER A 283 11.77 -11.19 -20.85
CA SER A 283 11.70 -12.59 -20.44
C SER A 283 10.26 -13.11 -20.32
N TYR A 284 9.32 -12.26 -19.89
CA TYR A 284 7.91 -12.60 -19.81
C TYR A 284 7.26 -12.75 -21.18
N LEU A 285 7.56 -11.84 -22.11
CA LEU A 285 7.07 -11.94 -23.48
C LEU A 285 7.64 -13.18 -24.19
N MET A 286 8.91 -13.52 -23.95
CA MET A 286 9.50 -14.77 -24.44
C MET A 286 8.82 -16.01 -23.84
N PHE A 287 8.49 -15.98 -22.55
CA PHE A 287 7.71 -17.04 -21.90
C PHE A 287 6.33 -17.21 -22.55
N LEU A 288 5.60 -16.12 -22.80
CA LEU A 288 4.31 -16.17 -23.48
C LEU A 288 4.43 -16.65 -24.92
N LEU A 289 5.46 -16.24 -25.65
CA LEU A 289 5.74 -16.74 -27.00
C LEU A 289 5.98 -18.26 -26.98
N CYS A 290 6.79 -18.75 -26.04
CA CYS A 290 7.04 -20.19 -25.87
C CYS A 290 5.75 -20.95 -25.51
N LEU A 291 4.89 -20.39 -24.66
CA LEU A 291 3.58 -20.95 -24.36
C LEU A 291 2.67 -21.02 -25.60
N LEU A 292 2.65 -19.97 -26.42
CA LEU A 292 1.88 -19.96 -27.67
C LEU A 292 2.41 -21.02 -28.65
N VAL A 293 3.72 -21.11 -28.84
CA VAL A 293 4.32 -22.14 -29.70
C VAL A 293 4.03 -23.55 -29.18
N PHE A 294 4.15 -23.78 -27.87
CA PHE A 294 3.83 -25.07 -27.24
C PHE A 294 2.36 -25.48 -27.46
N THR A 295 1.43 -24.53 -27.38
CA THR A 295 -0.01 -24.79 -27.56
C THR A 295 -0.43 -24.95 -29.02
N GLN A 296 0.28 -24.31 -29.96
CA GLN A 296 0.01 -24.44 -31.39
C GLN A 296 0.64 -25.69 -32.02
N HIS A 297 1.71 -26.24 -31.42
CA HIS A 297 2.36 -27.44 -31.93
C HIS A 297 1.48 -28.68 -31.70
N GLN A 298 0.80 -29.13 -32.75
CA GLN A 298 -0.08 -30.30 -32.70
C GLN A 298 0.74 -31.59 -32.71
N GLU A 299 0.57 -32.41 -31.68
CA GLU A 299 1.10 -33.78 -31.66
C GLU A 299 0.06 -34.80 -32.12
N ALA A 300 0.51 -36.01 -32.43
CA ALA A 300 -0.35 -37.14 -32.70
C ALA A 300 -1.29 -37.36 -31.49
N ARG A 301 -2.60 -37.29 -31.74
CA ARG A 301 -3.66 -37.42 -30.71
C ARG A 301 -3.69 -38.76 -29.96
N ASN A 302 -2.80 -39.68 -30.31
CA ASN A 302 -2.77 -41.04 -29.80
C ASN A 302 -1.73 -41.22 -28.69
N LEU A 303 -0.79 -40.28 -28.53
CA LEU A 303 0.27 -40.41 -27.55
C LEU A 303 -0.24 -40.00 -26.16
N ARG A 304 -0.14 -40.90 -25.20
CA ARG A 304 -0.28 -40.57 -23.78
C ARG A 304 1.05 -40.03 -23.24
N GLY A 305 0.98 -39.11 -22.28
CA GLY A 305 2.09 -38.62 -21.46
C GLY A 305 3.10 -37.70 -22.15
N PRO A 306 4.41 -37.97 -22.04
CA PRO A 306 5.43 -36.99 -22.41
C PRO A 306 5.37 -36.68 -23.90
N PRO A 307 5.66 -35.43 -24.30
CA PRO A 307 5.65 -35.07 -25.71
C PRO A 307 6.69 -35.87 -26.50
N ASP A 308 6.29 -36.43 -27.65
CA ASP A 308 7.18 -37.21 -28.55
C ASP A 308 8.25 -36.30 -29.18
N THR A 309 7.88 -35.04 -29.41
CA THR A 309 8.77 -34.10 -30.10
C THR A 309 9.77 -33.48 -29.12
N THR A 310 11.07 -33.68 -29.37
CA THR A 310 12.17 -33.07 -28.60
C THR A 310 11.99 -31.56 -28.40
N ILE A 311 11.51 -30.84 -29.42
CA ILE A 311 11.21 -29.40 -29.36
C ILE A 311 10.18 -29.09 -28.26
N LYS A 312 9.09 -29.85 -28.19
CA LYS A 312 8.03 -29.64 -27.20
C LYS A 312 8.52 -29.98 -25.80
N THR A 313 9.36 -31.00 -25.66
CA THR A 313 10.07 -31.32 -24.42
C THR A 313 10.96 -30.16 -23.96
N PHE A 314 11.78 -29.59 -24.85
CA PHE A 314 12.62 -28.43 -24.53
C PHE A 314 11.79 -27.19 -24.14
N LEU A 315 10.72 -26.91 -24.86
CA LEU A 315 9.80 -25.81 -24.53
C LEU A 315 9.15 -26.01 -23.17
N LEU A 316 8.72 -27.23 -22.85
CA LEU A 316 8.11 -27.58 -21.57
C LEU A 316 9.10 -27.36 -20.42
N TYR A 317 10.35 -27.83 -20.55
CA TYR A 317 11.40 -27.57 -19.56
C TYR A 317 11.72 -26.09 -19.40
N TYR A 318 11.73 -25.31 -20.49
CA TYR A 318 11.89 -23.85 -20.42
C TYR A 318 10.74 -23.20 -19.62
N ILE A 319 9.49 -23.58 -19.91
CA ILE A 319 8.30 -23.11 -19.18
C ILE A 319 8.41 -23.43 -17.69
N TRP A 320 8.78 -24.66 -17.32
CA TRP A 320 8.99 -25.05 -15.93
C TRP A 320 10.13 -24.29 -15.27
N SER A 321 11.24 -24.04 -15.97
CA SER A 321 12.34 -23.23 -15.45
C SER A 321 11.92 -21.78 -15.17
N TYR A 322 11.10 -21.20 -16.05
CA TYR A 322 10.56 -19.85 -15.87
C TYR A 322 9.64 -19.77 -14.64
N ILE A 323 8.74 -20.75 -14.48
CA ILE A 323 7.82 -20.86 -13.35
C ILE A 323 8.61 -21.10 -12.04
N GLY A 324 9.60 -22.00 -12.05
CA GLY A 324 10.49 -22.21 -10.90
C GLY A 324 11.24 -20.94 -10.50
N GLY A 325 11.73 -20.19 -11.48
CA GLY A 325 12.33 -18.87 -11.28
C GLY A 325 11.39 -17.84 -10.65
N MET A 326 10.15 -17.77 -11.15
CA MET A 326 9.10 -16.92 -10.57
C MET A 326 8.73 -17.35 -9.15
N CYS A 327 8.74 -18.66 -8.86
CA CYS A 327 8.50 -19.21 -7.53
C CYS A 327 9.58 -18.73 -6.56
N VAL A 328 10.86 -18.77 -6.96
CA VAL A 328 11.96 -18.24 -6.15
C VAL A 328 11.77 -16.76 -5.85
N VAL A 329 11.43 -15.93 -6.85
CA VAL A 329 11.18 -14.48 -6.66
C VAL A 329 10.01 -14.24 -5.68
N LEU A 330 8.90 -14.95 -5.84
CA LEU A 330 7.75 -14.83 -4.94
C LEU A 330 8.09 -15.28 -3.52
N TRP A 331 8.87 -16.36 -3.39
CA TRP A 331 9.30 -16.90 -2.10
C TRP A 331 10.25 -15.94 -1.36
N THR A 332 11.20 -15.32 -2.07
CA THR A 332 12.06 -14.27 -1.51
C THR A 332 11.27 -13.06 -1.02
N ASP A 333 10.28 -12.62 -1.80
CA ASP A 333 9.41 -11.51 -1.43
C ASP A 333 8.56 -11.83 -0.20
N MET A 334 8.06 -13.06 -0.12
CA MET A 334 7.25 -13.55 1.00
C MET A 334 8.03 -13.59 2.31
N ASN A 335 9.25 -14.13 2.28
CA ASN A 335 10.10 -14.21 3.47
C ASN A 335 10.49 -12.83 3.98
N ARG A 336 10.69 -11.85 3.09
CA ARG A 336 11.05 -10.49 3.48
C ARG A 336 9.88 -9.69 4.05
N ARG A 337 8.70 -9.73 3.41
CA ARG A 337 7.59 -8.80 3.72
C ARG A 337 6.65 -9.27 4.84
N ARG A 338 6.89 -10.44 5.44
CA ARG A 338 5.96 -11.17 6.33
C ARG A 338 4.63 -11.49 5.61
N TRP A 339 4.13 -12.71 5.80
CA TRP A 339 2.93 -13.25 5.13
C TRP A 339 1.71 -12.31 5.10
N ARG A 340 1.46 -11.56 6.17
CA ARG A 340 0.28 -10.68 6.28
C ARG A 340 0.27 -9.53 5.28
N ASN A 341 1.43 -9.00 4.90
CA ASN A 341 1.51 -7.89 3.96
C ASN A 341 1.63 -8.37 2.50
N LEU A 342 1.87 -9.66 2.28
CA LEU A 342 2.05 -10.22 0.93
C LEU A 342 0.75 -10.13 0.13
N PHE A 343 -0.37 -10.52 0.74
CA PHE A 343 -1.68 -10.52 0.10
C PHE A 343 -2.36 -9.14 0.10
N GLY A 344 -1.65 -8.07 0.49
CA GLY A 344 -2.15 -6.71 0.43
C GLY A 344 -2.25 -6.16 -1.00
N ALA A 345 -1.53 -6.74 -1.96
CA ALA A 345 -1.56 -6.37 -3.38
C ALA A 345 -2.24 -7.46 -4.20
N TRP A 346 -3.26 -7.09 -4.99
CA TRP A 346 -4.06 -8.03 -5.78
C TRP A 346 -3.21 -8.91 -6.72
N TRP A 347 -2.24 -8.32 -7.42
CA TRP A 347 -1.39 -9.04 -8.37
C TRP A 347 -0.55 -10.15 -7.72
N ARG A 348 -0.19 -10.02 -6.44
CA ARG A 348 0.57 -11.06 -5.73
C ARG A 348 -0.31 -12.26 -5.40
N TRP A 349 -1.58 -12.03 -5.10
CA TRP A 349 -2.56 -13.11 -4.92
C TRP A 349 -2.81 -13.83 -6.25
N PHE A 350 -2.92 -13.08 -7.34
CA PHE A 350 -3.02 -13.66 -8.69
C PHE A 350 -1.80 -14.51 -9.06
N ASP A 351 -0.58 -14.01 -8.81
CA ASP A 351 0.67 -14.75 -9.05
C ASP A 351 0.76 -16.03 -8.23
N PHE A 352 0.29 -15.99 -6.98
CA PHE A 352 0.24 -17.17 -6.12
C PHE A 352 -0.72 -18.22 -6.67
N VAL A 353 -1.94 -17.84 -7.08
CA VAL A 353 -2.91 -18.77 -7.69
C VAL A 353 -2.36 -19.36 -8.99
N GLN A 354 -1.78 -18.53 -9.85
CA GLN A 354 -1.15 -18.97 -11.09
C GLN A 354 -0.02 -19.99 -10.82
N MET A 355 0.82 -19.74 -9.81
CA MET A 355 1.90 -20.66 -9.40
C MET A 355 1.36 -21.99 -8.90
N MET A 356 0.29 -21.98 -8.10
CA MET A 356 -0.33 -23.21 -7.61
C MET A 356 -0.92 -24.04 -8.75
N THR A 357 -1.59 -23.41 -9.72
CA THR A 357 -2.14 -24.14 -10.88
C THR A 357 -1.05 -24.75 -11.75
N TYR A 358 0.05 -24.03 -12.00
CA TYR A 358 1.20 -24.60 -12.68
C TYR A 358 1.86 -25.73 -11.85
N GLY A 359 1.97 -25.58 -10.53
CA GLY A 359 2.49 -26.64 -9.65
C GLY A 359 1.64 -27.92 -9.68
N LEU A 360 0.30 -27.78 -9.72
CA LEU A 360 -0.61 -28.92 -9.88
C LEU A 360 -0.49 -29.55 -11.28
N ALA A 361 -0.31 -28.75 -12.32
CA ALA A 361 -0.05 -29.25 -13.67
C ALA A 361 1.30 -30.00 -13.75
N TYR A 362 2.34 -29.51 -13.07
CA TYR A 362 3.65 -30.19 -12.97
C TYR A 362 3.49 -31.56 -12.32
N TRP A 363 2.78 -31.60 -11.20
CA TRP A 363 2.51 -32.85 -10.50
C TRP A 363 1.71 -33.84 -11.35
N ALA A 364 0.66 -33.37 -12.05
CA ALA A 364 -0.13 -34.20 -12.94
C ALA A 364 0.69 -34.73 -14.14
N PHE A 365 1.63 -33.95 -14.65
CA PHE A 365 2.54 -34.37 -15.72
C PHE A 365 3.46 -35.52 -15.25
N HIS A 366 4.14 -35.35 -14.11
CA HIS A 366 5.00 -36.39 -13.53
C HIS A 366 4.22 -37.66 -13.14
N LEU A 367 2.99 -37.50 -12.66
CA LEU A 367 2.11 -38.64 -12.41
C LEU A 367 1.74 -39.39 -13.70
N SER A 368 1.59 -38.67 -14.82
CA SER A 368 1.33 -39.28 -16.12
C SER A 368 2.55 -40.06 -16.64
N GLU A 369 3.75 -39.48 -16.52
CA GLU A 369 5.00 -40.18 -16.87
C GLU A 369 5.18 -41.45 -16.04
N ALA A 370 4.96 -41.38 -14.72
CA ALA A 370 5.06 -42.55 -13.84
C ALA A 370 4.02 -43.64 -14.18
N LEU A 371 2.77 -43.28 -14.50
CA LEU A 371 1.75 -44.27 -14.87
C LEU A 371 2.04 -44.96 -16.20
N MET A 372 2.66 -44.25 -17.14
CA MET A 372 3.06 -44.84 -18.42
C MET A 372 4.22 -45.81 -18.30
N GLU A 373 5.12 -45.60 -17.34
CA GLU A 373 6.17 -46.57 -17.05
C GLU A 373 5.58 -47.93 -16.57
N PHE A 374 4.37 -47.91 -15.99
CA PHE A 374 3.64 -49.12 -15.58
C PHE A 374 2.69 -49.70 -16.65
N GLN A 375 2.33 -48.94 -17.68
CA GLN A 375 1.35 -49.35 -18.70
C GLN A 375 2.02 -49.46 -20.07
N ASP A 376 2.17 -50.67 -20.59
CA ASP A 376 2.88 -50.99 -21.84
C ASP A 376 2.28 -50.39 -23.13
N GLU A 377 1.13 -49.71 -23.06
CA GLU A 377 0.38 -49.21 -24.23
C GLU A 377 0.35 -47.67 -24.28
N PRO A 378 1.40 -47.01 -24.80
CA PRO A 378 1.47 -45.55 -24.88
C PRO A 378 0.57 -44.96 -25.98
N TYR A 379 0.23 -45.75 -27.00
CA TYR A 379 -0.49 -45.31 -28.19
C TYR A 379 -1.94 -45.78 -28.18
N VAL A 380 -2.81 -45.06 -27.49
CA VAL A 380 -4.25 -45.31 -27.50
C VAL A 380 -4.97 -44.08 -28.02
N HIS A 381 -5.92 -44.25 -28.94
CA HIS A 381 -6.71 -43.13 -29.44
C HIS A 381 -7.45 -42.40 -28.29
N ARG A 382 -7.42 -41.06 -28.31
CA ARG A 382 -7.94 -40.18 -27.22
C ARG A 382 -9.34 -40.53 -26.71
N ILE A 383 -10.21 -41.05 -27.58
CA ILE A 383 -11.60 -41.40 -27.22
C ILE A 383 -11.69 -42.54 -26.19
N HIS A 384 -10.67 -43.39 -26.11
CA HIS A 384 -10.59 -44.53 -25.19
C HIS A 384 -9.75 -44.22 -23.94
N TRP A 385 -9.46 -42.95 -23.69
CA TRP A 385 -8.76 -42.54 -22.47
C TRP A 385 -9.73 -42.49 -21.31
N ASP A 386 -9.27 -42.93 -20.13
CA ASP A 386 -10.06 -42.76 -18.93
C ASP A 386 -10.35 -41.26 -18.70
N PRO A 387 -11.60 -40.87 -18.40
CA PRO A 387 -11.95 -39.45 -18.21
C PRO A 387 -11.14 -38.74 -17.12
N ARG A 388 -10.50 -39.50 -16.21
CA ARG A 388 -9.67 -39.01 -15.11
C ARG A 388 -8.17 -39.23 -15.34
N HIS A 389 -7.76 -39.61 -16.54
CA HIS A 389 -6.36 -39.84 -16.87
C HIS A 389 -5.52 -38.58 -16.59
N PRO A 390 -4.38 -38.67 -15.90
CA PRO A 390 -3.62 -37.49 -15.46
C PRO A 390 -3.14 -36.60 -16.61
N THR A 391 -2.89 -37.14 -17.81
CA THR A 391 -2.62 -36.33 -19.02
C THR A 391 -3.73 -35.32 -19.32
N LEU A 392 -5.01 -35.72 -19.21
CA LEU A 392 -6.14 -34.81 -19.46
C LEU A 392 -6.21 -33.74 -18.37
N VAL A 393 -5.95 -34.12 -17.11
CA VAL A 393 -5.89 -33.18 -15.99
C VAL A 393 -4.75 -32.18 -16.18
N PHE A 394 -3.58 -32.64 -16.60
CA PHE A 394 -2.45 -31.78 -16.98
C PHE A 394 -2.83 -30.81 -18.10
N GLU A 395 -3.42 -31.27 -19.21
CA GLU A 395 -3.82 -30.40 -20.33
C GLU A 395 -4.79 -29.29 -19.87
N ILE A 396 -5.80 -29.63 -19.05
CA ILE A 396 -6.78 -28.68 -18.54
C ILE A 396 -6.11 -27.65 -17.61
N LEU A 397 -5.37 -28.12 -16.61
CA LEU A 397 -4.71 -27.24 -15.64
C LEU A 397 -3.67 -26.34 -16.32
N PHE A 398 -2.90 -26.89 -17.25
CA PHE A 398 -1.90 -26.15 -18.01
C PHE A 398 -2.55 -25.07 -18.89
N THR A 399 -3.67 -25.38 -19.55
CA THR A 399 -4.43 -24.41 -20.36
C THR A 399 -5.01 -23.28 -19.49
N CYS A 400 -5.61 -23.62 -18.35
CA CYS A 400 -6.08 -22.63 -17.38
C CYS A 400 -4.93 -21.72 -16.89
N ALA A 401 -3.77 -22.30 -16.59
CA ALA A 401 -2.60 -21.55 -16.17
C ALA A 401 -2.01 -20.65 -17.28
N ALA A 402 -2.05 -21.11 -18.54
CA ALA A 402 -1.66 -20.32 -19.70
C ALA A 402 -2.60 -19.11 -19.93
N ILE A 403 -3.91 -19.29 -19.76
CA ILE A 403 -4.89 -18.19 -19.81
C ILE A 403 -4.64 -17.18 -18.68
N MET A 404 -4.35 -17.64 -17.47
CA MET A 404 -3.99 -16.73 -16.37
C MET A 404 -2.68 -15.97 -16.67
N SER A 405 -1.71 -16.64 -17.28
CA SER A 405 -0.47 -16.00 -17.72
C SER A 405 -0.71 -14.92 -18.78
N SER A 406 -1.57 -15.14 -19.78
CA SER A 406 -1.84 -14.08 -20.76
C SER A 406 -2.47 -12.84 -20.11
N TRP A 407 -3.35 -13.03 -19.10
CA TRP A 407 -3.93 -11.92 -18.33
C TRP A 407 -2.89 -11.11 -17.55
N ARG A 408 -1.83 -11.76 -17.07
CA ARG A 408 -0.77 -11.12 -16.29
C ARG A 408 0.03 -10.07 -17.08
N ILE A 409 -0.12 -9.99 -18.42
CA ILE A 409 0.39 -8.87 -19.25
C ILE A 409 -0.16 -7.51 -18.77
N PHE A 410 -1.40 -7.45 -18.29
CA PHE A 410 -2.02 -6.21 -17.82
C PHE A 410 -1.23 -5.52 -16.70
N TYR A 411 -0.47 -6.27 -15.90
CA TYR A 411 0.44 -5.71 -14.90
C TYR A 411 1.52 -4.81 -15.52
N PHE A 412 2.03 -5.14 -16.71
CA PHE A 412 3.03 -4.29 -17.38
C PHE A 412 2.40 -3.13 -18.13
N LEU A 413 1.20 -3.34 -18.70
CA LEU A 413 0.44 -2.29 -19.37
C LEU A 413 0.07 -1.15 -18.42
N GLN A 414 -0.08 -1.42 -17.12
CA GLN A 414 -0.38 -0.38 -16.12
C GLN A 414 0.74 0.69 -15.99
N LEU A 415 1.98 0.36 -16.38
CA LEU A 415 3.11 1.30 -16.35
C LEU A 415 3.14 2.24 -17.56
N GLN A 416 2.48 1.88 -18.66
CA GLN A 416 2.47 2.68 -19.88
C GLN A 416 1.70 3.99 -19.65
N ARG A 417 2.22 5.11 -20.20
CA ARG A 417 1.64 6.45 -19.99
C ARG A 417 0.22 6.58 -20.55
N THR A 418 -0.07 5.92 -21.66
CA THR A 418 -1.35 6.01 -22.38
C THR A 418 -2.38 5.02 -21.82
N LEU A 419 -2.00 3.75 -21.71
CA LEU A 419 -2.90 2.68 -21.27
C LEU A 419 -3.01 2.55 -19.74
N GLY A 420 -2.00 3.00 -19.01
CA GLY A 420 -1.89 2.80 -17.57
C GLY A 420 -3.08 3.32 -16.76
N PRO A 421 -3.49 4.60 -16.92
CA PRO A 421 -4.67 5.13 -16.25
C PRO A 421 -5.94 4.34 -16.57
N LEU A 422 -6.10 3.89 -17.82
CA LEU A 422 -7.27 3.13 -18.26
C LEU A 422 -7.33 1.75 -17.59
N VAL A 423 -6.21 1.01 -17.59
CA VAL A 423 -6.12 -0.32 -16.96
C VAL A 423 -6.37 -0.24 -15.46
N VAL A 424 -5.76 0.71 -14.76
CA VAL A 424 -5.97 0.89 -13.31
C VAL A 424 -7.42 1.23 -12.99
N THR A 425 -8.03 2.13 -13.77
CA THR A 425 -9.45 2.50 -13.60
C THR A 425 -10.37 1.30 -13.81
N LEU A 426 -10.13 0.52 -14.86
CA LEU A 426 -10.91 -0.68 -15.18
C LEU A 426 -10.81 -1.73 -14.07
N MET A 427 -9.60 -1.99 -13.56
CA MET A 427 -9.40 -2.94 -12.46
C MET A 427 -10.11 -2.48 -11.18
N LEU A 428 -10.03 -1.20 -10.82
CA LEU A 428 -10.74 -0.66 -9.65
C LEU A 428 -12.26 -0.74 -9.78
N ILE A 429 -12.80 -0.48 -10.97
CA ILE A 429 -14.23 -0.62 -11.26
C ILE A 429 -14.64 -2.10 -11.11
N LEU A 430 -13.88 -3.04 -11.68
CA LEU A 430 -14.13 -4.47 -11.54
C LEU A 430 -14.19 -4.90 -10.07
N PHE A 431 -13.25 -4.44 -9.23
CA PHE A 431 -13.29 -4.72 -7.79
C PHE A 431 -14.53 -4.18 -7.10
N SER A 432 -14.97 -2.97 -7.47
CA SER A 432 -16.19 -2.38 -6.91
C SER A 432 -17.44 -3.22 -7.25
N MET A 433 -17.45 -3.87 -8.40
CA MET A 433 -18.54 -4.71 -8.89
C MET A 433 -18.55 -6.12 -8.33
N LEU A 434 -17.45 -6.66 -7.79
CA LEU A 434 -17.41 -8.02 -7.25
C LEU A 434 -18.49 -8.25 -6.17
N ARG A 435 -18.86 -7.21 -5.41
CA ARG A 435 -19.99 -7.27 -4.47
C ARG A 435 -21.34 -7.40 -5.16
N ALA A 436 -21.57 -6.67 -6.25
CA ALA A 436 -22.79 -6.80 -7.06
C ALA A 436 -22.86 -8.16 -7.75
N MET A 437 -21.74 -8.65 -8.28
CA MET A 437 -21.61 -9.98 -8.88
C MET A 437 -21.98 -11.10 -7.90
N LYS A 438 -21.71 -10.94 -6.59
CA LYS A 438 -22.15 -11.91 -5.57
C LYS A 438 -23.68 -12.06 -5.54
N TYR A 439 -24.42 -10.95 -5.64
CA TYR A 439 -25.89 -11.01 -5.66
C TYR A 439 -26.40 -11.54 -7.00
N LEU A 440 -25.78 -11.14 -8.11
CA LEU A 440 -26.09 -11.67 -9.44
C LEU A 440 -25.86 -13.18 -9.52
N TYR A 441 -24.79 -13.68 -8.90
CA TYR A 441 -24.47 -15.10 -8.84
C TYR A 441 -25.62 -15.89 -8.19
N TRP A 442 -26.05 -15.52 -6.98
CA TRP A 442 -27.16 -16.21 -6.31
C TRP A 442 -28.48 -16.06 -7.05
N ALA A 443 -28.69 -14.92 -7.70
CA ALA A 443 -29.87 -14.69 -8.54
C ALA A 443 -29.87 -15.59 -9.79
N TRP A 444 -28.70 -15.84 -10.39
CA TRP A 444 -28.55 -16.74 -11.54
C TRP A 444 -28.75 -18.21 -11.17
N TYR A 445 -28.20 -18.64 -10.02
CA TYR A 445 -28.36 -20.00 -9.51
C TYR A 445 -29.69 -20.27 -8.81
N GLY A 446 -30.60 -19.28 -8.72
CA GLY A 446 -32.01 -19.47 -8.30
C GLY A 446 -32.85 -20.28 -9.30
N TYR A 447 -32.21 -21.22 -9.96
CA TYR A 447 -32.61 -21.92 -11.17
C TYR A 447 -33.88 -22.74 -10.94
N LEU A 448 -34.98 -22.29 -11.53
CA LEU A 448 -36.06 -23.17 -11.95
C LEU A 448 -35.80 -23.45 -13.44
N ASP A 449 -35.24 -24.63 -13.75
CA ASP A 449 -35.22 -25.13 -15.13
C ASP A 449 -36.67 -25.20 -15.60
N PRO A 450 -37.04 -24.63 -16.77
CA PRO A 450 -38.39 -24.80 -17.31
C PRO A 450 -38.71 -26.28 -17.52
N GLU A 451 -37.71 -27.11 -17.81
CA GLU A 451 -37.84 -28.58 -17.92
C GLU A 451 -38.09 -29.30 -16.58
N ARG A 452 -37.90 -28.61 -15.45
CA ARG A 452 -37.99 -29.18 -14.09
C ARG A 452 -39.17 -28.63 -13.29
N LEU A 453 -40.06 -27.84 -13.91
CA LEU A 453 -41.43 -27.71 -13.46
C LEU A 453 -42.09 -29.10 -13.59
N GLU A 454 -41.80 -29.98 -12.63
CA GLU A 454 -42.53 -31.25 -12.51
C GLU A 454 -44.01 -30.91 -12.53
N GLU A 455 -44.71 -31.48 -13.52
CA GLU A 455 -46.15 -31.39 -13.62
C GLU A 455 -46.74 -31.66 -12.24
N ILE A 456 -47.39 -30.67 -11.63
CA ILE A 456 -48.15 -30.87 -10.39
C ILE A 456 -49.36 -31.71 -10.77
N LEU A 457 -49.13 -33.01 -10.95
CA LEU A 457 -50.10 -34.04 -11.23
C LEU A 457 -50.73 -34.44 -9.92
N GLY A 458 -51.92 -33.93 -9.65
CA GLY A 458 -52.81 -34.59 -8.72
C GLY A 458 -53.09 -36.00 -9.25
N LYS A 459 -52.57 -37.05 -8.60
CA LYS A 459 -53.00 -38.42 -8.85
C LYS A 459 -54.49 -38.52 -8.48
N HIS A 460 -55.37 -38.40 -9.46
CA HIS A 460 -56.79 -38.74 -9.27
C HIS A 460 -57.00 -40.23 -9.59
N GLY A 461 -56.71 -41.09 -8.62
CA GLY A 461 -56.98 -42.53 -8.69
C GLY A 461 -55.95 -43.37 -9.46
N GLU A 462 -55.79 -44.63 -9.04
CA GLU A 462 -54.78 -45.60 -9.55
C GLU A 462 -54.93 -45.99 -11.04
N ARG A 463 -55.95 -45.48 -11.75
CA ARG A 463 -56.26 -45.85 -13.14
C ARG A 463 -56.49 -44.69 -14.11
N ALA A 464 -56.47 -43.43 -13.66
CA ALA A 464 -56.64 -42.30 -14.57
C ALA A 464 -55.27 -41.74 -14.96
N GLY A 465 -55.01 -41.65 -16.27
CA GLY A 465 -53.75 -41.12 -16.82
C GLY A 465 -53.45 -39.70 -16.35
N THR A 466 -52.18 -39.33 -16.46
CA THR A 466 -51.67 -38.00 -16.13
C THR A 466 -52.45 -36.92 -16.89
N MET A 467 -53.23 -36.09 -16.18
CA MET A 467 -53.93 -34.97 -16.80
C MET A 467 -52.99 -33.77 -16.93
N PHE A 468 -52.56 -33.47 -18.16
CA PHE A 468 -51.80 -32.27 -18.49
C PHE A 468 -52.71 -31.04 -18.38
N HIS A 469 -52.60 -30.27 -17.30
CA HIS A 469 -53.25 -28.97 -17.22
C HIS A 469 -52.46 -27.94 -18.02
N LEU A 470 -52.71 -27.89 -19.34
CA LEU A 470 -52.09 -26.95 -20.28
C LEU A 470 -52.16 -25.49 -19.79
N SER A 471 -53.26 -25.11 -19.13
CA SER A 471 -53.44 -23.79 -18.54
C SER A 471 -52.49 -23.51 -17.37
N LEU A 472 -52.28 -24.48 -16.48
CA LEU A 472 -51.39 -24.34 -15.32
C LEU A 472 -49.92 -24.30 -15.75
N HIS A 473 -49.55 -25.13 -16.72
CA HIS A 473 -48.22 -25.12 -17.32
C HIS A 473 -47.91 -23.76 -17.97
N SER A 474 -48.80 -23.28 -18.85
CA SER A 474 -48.65 -21.98 -19.51
C SER A 474 -48.54 -20.82 -18.50
N LEU A 475 -49.30 -20.89 -17.40
CA LEU A 475 -49.26 -19.90 -16.32
C LEU A 475 -47.92 -19.95 -15.56
N GLY A 476 -47.42 -21.15 -15.25
CA GLY A 476 -46.14 -21.37 -14.58
C GLY A 476 -44.96 -20.88 -15.42
N GLU A 477 -44.94 -21.17 -16.71
CA GLU A 477 -43.95 -20.67 -17.67
C GLU A 477 -44.00 -19.14 -17.76
N LEU A 478 -45.19 -18.54 -17.84
CA LEU A 478 -45.36 -17.09 -17.87
C LEU A 478 -44.83 -16.42 -16.58
N PHE A 479 -45.10 -16.99 -15.40
CA PHE A 479 -44.57 -16.46 -14.15
C PHE A 479 -43.05 -16.59 -14.05
N CYS A 480 -42.47 -17.70 -14.51
CA CYS A 480 -41.02 -17.85 -14.55
C CYS A 480 -40.38 -16.87 -15.53
N ALA A 481 -40.91 -16.75 -16.74
CA ALA A 481 -40.42 -15.81 -17.75
C ALA A 481 -40.49 -14.36 -17.27
N THR A 482 -41.63 -13.94 -16.69
CA THR A 482 -41.78 -12.58 -16.15
C THR A 482 -40.86 -12.34 -14.96
N TYR A 483 -40.68 -13.31 -14.07
CA TYR A 483 -39.71 -13.24 -12.98
C TYR A 483 -38.29 -13.03 -13.51
N TYR A 484 -37.84 -13.82 -14.49
CA TYR A 484 -36.50 -13.68 -15.08
C TYR A 484 -36.31 -12.34 -15.80
N VAL A 485 -37.31 -11.87 -16.55
CA VAL A 485 -37.23 -10.55 -17.21
C VAL A 485 -37.08 -9.44 -16.17
N VAL A 486 -37.91 -9.44 -15.12
CA VAL A 486 -37.82 -8.44 -14.05
C VAL A 486 -36.48 -8.54 -13.32
N LEU A 487 -36.01 -9.75 -13.01
CA LEU A 487 -34.76 -9.98 -12.31
C LEU A 487 -33.55 -9.53 -13.12
N VAL A 488 -33.43 -9.94 -14.39
CA VAL A 488 -32.29 -9.58 -15.25
C VAL A 488 -32.30 -8.08 -15.55
N VAL A 489 -33.45 -7.50 -15.90
CA VAL A 489 -33.55 -6.06 -16.19
C VAL A 489 -33.26 -5.22 -14.95
N SER A 490 -33.80 -5.58 -13.78
CA SER A 490 -33.55 -4.86 -12.54
C SER A 490 -32.07 -4.95 -12.12
N LEU A 491 -31.47 -6.14 -12.14
CA LEU A 491 -30.07 -6.33 -11.76
C LEU A 491 -29.11 -5.67 -12.74
N LEU A 492 -29.37 -5.73 -14.05
CA LEU A 492 -28.57 -5.05 -15.05
C LEU A 492 -28.61 -3.54 -14.86
N ASN A 493 -29.80 -2.96 -14.63
CA ASN A 493 -29.96 -1.53 -14.35
C ASN A 493 -29.22 -1.11 -13.07
N VAL A 494 -29.29 -1.92 -12.00
CA VAL A 494 -28.53 -1.67 -10.76
C VAL A 494 -27.03 -1.76 -11.02
N MET A 495 -26.55 -2.76 -11.78
CA MET A 495 -25.13 -2.92 -12.10
C MET A 495 -24.60 -1.76 -12.93
N ILE A 496 -25.33 -1.32 -13.96
CA ILE A 496 -24.98 -0.16 -14.78
C ILE A 496 -24.93 1.12 -13.92
N SER A 497 -25.93 1.33 -13.06
CA SER A 497 -25.98 2.47 -12.15
C SER A 497 -24.80 2.49 -11.17
N MET A 498 -24.51 1.34 -10.54
CA MET A 498 -23.35 1.18 -9.65
C MET A 498 -22.03 1.40 -10.39
N MET A 499 -21.91 0.88 -11.62
CA MET A 499 -20.75 1.11 -12.48
C MET A 499 -20.56 2.58 -12.80
N ALA A 500 -21.62 3.29 -13.20
CA ALA A 500 -21.56 4.70 -13.58
C ALA A 500 -21.16 5.57 -12.39
N SER A 501 -21.74 5.33 -11.21
CA SER A 501 -21.38 6.04 -9.96
C SER A 501 -19.93 5.76 -9.55
N SER A 502 -19.52 4.48 -9.55
CA SER A 502 -18.15 4.07 -9.22
C SER A 502 -17.13 4.66 -10.21
N ALA A 503 -17.40 4.57 -11.51
CA ALA A 503 -16.56 5.16 -12.55
C ALA A 503 -16.43 6.68 -12.38
N GLY A 504 -17.53 7.38 -12.10
CA GLY A 504 -17.51 8.83 -11.86
C GLY A 504 -16.61 9.24 -10.68
N THR A 505 -16.62 8.47 -9.58
CA THR A 505 -15.75 8.74 -8.42
C THR A 505 -14.28 8.39 -8.69
N ILE A 506 -14.01 7.26 -9.34
CA ILE A 506 -12.64 6.80 -9.65
C ILE A 506 -12.00 7.69 -10.71
N LEU A 507 -12.75 8.12 -11.74
CA LEU A 507 -12.24 8.99 -12.81
C LEU A 507 -11.74 10.33 -12.25
N LYS A 508 -12.41 10.90 -11.24
CA LYS A 508 -11.96 12.13 -10.54
C LYS A 508 -10.59 11.95 -9.88
N ARG A 509 -10.27 10.76 -9.37
CA ARG A 509 -8.98 10.44 -8.72
C ARG A 509 -8.04 9.61 -9.61
N ARG A 510 -8.32 9.47 -10.90
CA ARG A 510 -7.61 8.55 -11.81
C ARG A 510 -6.10 8.78 -11.83
N HIS A 511 -5.67 10.04 -11.92
CA HIS A 511 -4.24 10.38 -11.98
C HIS A 511 -3.54 10.02 -10.66
N LEU A 512 -4.19 10.27 -9.53
CA LEU A 512 -3.71 9.91 -8.20
C LEU A 512 -3.52 8.40 -8.06
N GLU A 513 -4.54 7.62 -8.45
CA GLU A 513 -4.51 6.16 -8.39
C GLU A 513 -3.44 5.56 -9.33
N TRP A 514 -3.34 6.08 -10.56
CA TRP A 514 -2.33 5.61 -11.51
C TRP A 514 -0.90 5.94 -11.04
N ASN A 515 -0.68 7.14 -10.52
CA ASN A 515 0.61 7.55 -9.96
C ASN A 515 1.01 6.67 -8.78
N TYR A 516 0.08 6.39 -7.87
CA TYR A 516 0.29 5.49 -6.74
C TYR A 516 0.69 4.08 -7.20
N VAL A 517 -0.07 3.47 -8.12
CA VAL A 517 0.24 2.11 -8.64
C VAL A 517 1.59 2.10 -9.34
N ARG A 518 1.91 3.14 -10.11
CA ARG A 518 3.21 3.29 -10.79
C ARG A 518 4.37 3.39 -9.79
N CYS A 519 4.24 4.21 -8.74
CA CYS A 519 5.24 4.31 -7.68
C CYS A 519 5.40 2.98 -6.94
N GLN A 520 4.32 2.24 -6.72
CA GLN A 520 4.38 0.90 -6.12
C GLN A 520 5.21 -0.06 -7.00
N VAL A 521 4.97 -0.12 -8.31
CA VAL A 521 5.76 -0.94 -9.25
C VAL A 521 7.22 -0.51 -9.27
N TRP A 522 7.49 0.80 -9.30
CA TRP A 522 8.86 1.32 -9.24
C TRP A 522 9.60 0.93 -7.95
N CYS A 523 8.90 0.96 -6.81
CA CYS A 523 9.43 0.49 -5.53
C CYS A 523 9.68 -1.02 -5.52
N GLU A 524 8.91 -1.83 -6.27
CA GLU A 524 9.11 -3.29 -6.34
C GLU A 524 10.36 -3.67 -7.15
N PHE A 525 10.63 -2.97 -8.27
CA PHE A 525 11.79 -3.27 -9.14
C PHE A 525 13.08 -2.57 -8.72
N SER A 526 13.01 -1.57 -7.83
CA SER A 526 14.19 -1.02 -7.16
C SER A 526 14.76 -1.97 -6.11
N GLU A 527 13.95 -2.89 -5.56
CA GLU A 527 14.47 -3.94 -4.68
C GLU A 527 15.39 -4.90 -5.47
N ASP A 528 16.59 -5.15 -4.94
CA ASP A 528 17.63 -5.99 -5.58
C ASP A 528 17.23 -7.46 -5.83
N ILE A 529 16.14 -7.91 -5.23
CA ILE A 529 15.61 -9.28 -5.41
C ILE A 529 15.25 -9.54 -6.88
N ARG A 530 14.84 -8.51 -7.61
CA ARG A 530 14.44 -8.58 -9.02
C ARG A 530 15.53 -8.10 -9.97
N ALA A 531 16.81 -8.17 -9.56
CA ALA A 531 17.94 -7.79 -10.40
C ALA A 531 18.06 -8.64 -11.67
N VAL A 532 17.61 -9.90 -11.63
CA VAL A 532 17.78 -10.88 -12.70
C VAL A 532 16.41 -11.38 -13.18
N PRO A 533 16.22 -11.65 -14.48
CA PRO A 533 15.00 -12.25 -15.00
C PRO A 533 14.70 -13.64 -14.40
N PRO A 534 13.42 -14.03 -14.30
CA PRO A 534 13.00 -15.27 -13.63
C PRO A 534 13.76 -16.54 -14.01
N PRO A 535 13.98 -16.89 -15.30
CA PRO A 535 14.63 -18.18 -15.63
C PRO A 535 16.06 -18.29 -15.08
N ILE A 536 16.73 -17.16 -14.86
CA ILE A 536 18.13 -17.10 -14.40
C ILE A 536 18.20 -16.94 -12.87
N CYS A 537 17.08 -16.65 -12.20
CA CYS A 537 17.02 -16.66 -10.73
C CYS A 537 17.39 -18.02 -10.14
N LEU A 538 17.08 -19.13 -10.83
CA LEU A 538 17.51 -20.47 -10.41
C LEU A 538 19.03 -20.62 -10.46
N LEU A 539 19.68 -20.05 -11.49
CA LEU A 539 21.14 -20.00 -11.59
C LEU A 539 21.75 -19.12 -10.50
N GLN A 540 21.18 -17.93 -10.26
CA GLN A 540 21.61 -17.04 -9.19
C GLN A 540 21.51 -17.74 -7.83
N LEU A 541 20.45 -18.52 -7.59
CA LEU A 541 20.31 -19.31 -6.38
C LEU A 541 21.44 -20.35 -6.31
N ALA A 542 21.60 -21.18 -7.34
CA ALA A 542 22.61 -22.23 -7.40
C ALA A 542 24.04 -21.71 -7.18
N VAL A 543 24.41 -20.57 -7.77
CA VAL A 543 25.74 -19.95 -7.63
C VAL A 543 25.95 -19.37 -6.21
N ASN A 544 24.90 -18.87 -5.56
CA ASN A 544 25.01 -18.31 -4.20
C ASN A 544 24.86 -19.35 -3.08
N MET A 545 24.31 -20.54 -3.37
CA MET A 545 24.16 -21.62 -2.37
C MET A 545 25.48 -21.94 -1.64
N PRO A 546 26.61 -22.17 -2.33
CA PRO A 546 27.86 -22.56 -1.67
C PRO A 546 28.41 -21.42 -0.82
N THR A 547 28.34 -20.17 -1.30
CA THR A 547 28.86 -19.01 -0.54
C THR A 547 28.06 -18.77 0.74
N TRP A 548 26.73 -18.93 0.69
CA TRP A 548 25.90 -18.88 1.89
C TRP A 548 26.22 -20.01 2.86
N PHE A 549 26.34 -21.25 2.35
CA PHE A 549 26.64 -22.41 3.19
C PHE A 549 27.99 -22.27 3.89
N CYS A 550 29.05 -21.89 3.15
CA CYS A 550 30.37 -21.64 3.72
C CYS A 550 30.35 -20.52 4.78
N ARG A 551 29.66 -19.39 4.53
CA ARG A 551 29.59 -18.29 5.50
C ARG A 551 28.71 -18.60 6.71
N ARG A 552 27.71 -19.46 6.55
CA ARG A 552 26.90 -19.98 7.65
C ARG A 552 27.72 -20.89 8.55
N LEU A 553 28.57 -21.75 7.97
CA LEU A 553 29.52 -22.59 8.70
C LEU A 553 30.61 -21.77 9.40
N CYS A 554 31.12 -20.69 8.77
CA CYS A 554 32.14 -19.81 9.37
C CYS A 554 31.62 -18.88 10.49
N GLY A 555 30.40 -19.07 11.01
CA GLY A 555 29.84 -18.34 12.16
C GLY A 555 29.48 -16.86 11.92
N SER A 556 30.01 -16.22 10.88
CA SER A 556 29.88 -14.77 10.66
C SER A 556 28.44 -14.28 10.39
N TYR A 557 27.52 -15.17 10.00
CA TYR A 557 26.13 -14.81 9.66
C TYR A 557 25.11 -15.81 10.21
N GLY A 558 25.38 -16.41 11.39
CA GLY A 558 24.64 -17.56 11.93
C GLY A 558 23.10 -17.48 12.00
N LYS A 559 22.51 -16.27 11.97
CA LYS A 559 21.04 -16.09 11.98
C LYS A 559 20.43 -15.65 10.66
N LEU A 560 21.21 -15.31 9.63
CA LEU A 560 20.64 -14.85 8.36
C LEU A 560 20.16 -16.04 7.51
N SER A 561 18.89 -16.02 7.15
CA SER A 561 18.37 -16.91 6.10
C SER A 561 19.11 -16.65 4.78
N MET A 562 19.23 -17.68 3.94
CA MET A 562 19.82 -17.59 2.61
C MET A 562 19.26 -16.43 1.77
N TRP A 563 17.95 -16.23 1.86
CA TRP A 563 17.23 -15.19 1.13
C TRP A 563 17.59 -13.78 1.62
N GLN A 564 17.74 -13.60 2.95
CA GLN A 564 18.25 -12.35 3.52
C GLN A 564 19.72 -12.15 3.16
N PHE A 565 20.49 -13.24 3.04
CA PHE A 565 21.89 -13.19 2.67
C PHE A 565 22.10 -12.72 1.23
N GLN A 566 21.28 -13.17 0.28
CA GLN A 566 21.30 -12.66 -1.10
C GLN A 566 21.08 -11.14 -1.14
N ALA A 567 20.11 -10.61 -0.38
CA ALA A 567 19.88 -9.17 -0.30
C ALA A 567 21.04 -8.41 0.36
N LYS A 568 21.66 -8.97 1.41
CA LYS A 568 22.73 -8.32 2.16
C LYS A 568 24.09 -8.34 1.44
N LEU A 569 24.35 -9.36 0.62
CA LEU A 569 25.63 -9.58 -0.09
C LEU A 569 26.01 -8.44 -1.03
N LYS A 570 25.03 -7.77 -1.66
CA LYS A 570 25.30 -6.68 -2.59
C LYS A 570 25.56 -5.36 -1.86
N HIS A 571 24.81 -5.08 -0.79
CA HIS A 571 25.03 -3.88 0.03
C HIS A 571 26.41 -3.90 0.73
N LEU A 572 26.91 -5.09 1.11
CA LEU A 572 28.29 -5.24 1.60
C LEU A 572 29.32 -5.02 0.48
N ARG A 573 29.00 -5.42 -0.75
CA ARG A 573 29.88 -5.28 -1.93
C ARG A 573 30.09 -3.81 -2.34
N VAL A 574 29.04 -2.99 -2.25
CA VAL A 574 29.11 -1.54 -2.56
C VAL A 574 30.00 -0.78 -1.57
N HIS A 575 30.01 -1.17 -0.28
CA HIS A 575 30.90 -0.55 0.70
C HIS A 575 32.34 -1.09 0.69
N SER A 576 32.60 -2.27 0.09
CA SER A 576 33.91 -2.93 0.13
C SER A 576 34.85 -2.61 -1.05
N SER A 577 34.36 -1.84 -2.03
CA SER A 577 35.15 -1.47 -3.20
C SER A 577 36.09 -0.31 -2.83
N ILE A 578 37.29 -0.67 -2.34
CA ILE A 578 38.61 0.00 -2.47
C ILE A 578 39.45 -0.07 -1.17
N GLU A 579 38.88 -0.03 0.04
CA GLU A 579 39.71 0.05 1.28
C GLU A 579 39.66 -1.18 2.20
N THR A 580 38.55 -1.92 2.26
CA THR A 580 38.38 -2.98 3.28
C THR A 580 38.99 -4.32 2.90
N LEU A 581 39.10 -4.65 1.60
CA LEU A 581 39.75 -5.89 1.17
C LEU A 581 41.28 -5.86 1.30
N LEU A 582 41.90 -4.68 1.12
CA LEU A 582 43.35 -4.53 1.33
C LEU A 582 43.70 -4.68 2.81
N HIS A 583 42.89 -4.10 3.71
CA HIS A 583 43.08 -4.24 5.15
C HIS A 583 42.79 -5.65 5.68
N LEU A 584 41.79 -6.36 5.15
CA LEU A 584 41.49 -7.74 5.58
C LEU A 584 42.48 -8.78 5.05
N MET A 585 43.10 -8.57 3.89
CA MET A 585 44.14 -9.46 3.36
C MET A 585 45.49 -9.29 4.07
N LEU A 586 45.77 -8.10 4.62
CA LEU A 586 47.03 -7.80 5.31
C LEU A 586 47.03 -8.10 6.82
N SER A 587 45.88 -8.32 7.46
CA SER A 587 45.77 -8.34 8.94
C SER A 587 45.68 -9.73 9.59
N TYR A 588 45.73 -10.84 8.82
CA TYR A 588 45.73 -12.18 9.41
C TYR A 588 46.99 -12.98 9.02
N PRO A 589 48.01 -13.02 9.89
CA PRO A 589 49.08 -13.99 9.78
C PRO A 589 48.57 -15.36 10.23
N ILE A 590 48.81 -16.37 9.41
CA ILE A 590 48.60 -17.78 9.69
C ILE A 590 49.49 -18.17 10.90
N PRO A 591 48.94 -18.68 12.02
CA PRO A 591 49.74 -19.42 12.98
C PRO A 591 49.79 -20.88 12.53
N LEU A 592 50.92 -21.26 11.93
CA LEU A 592 51.41 -22.64 11.93
C LEU A 592 51.75 -23.00 13.38
N LEU A 593 51.04 -23.96 13.98
CA LEU A 593 51.44 -24.62 15.21
C LEU A 593 50.88 -26.05 15.21
N THR A 594 51.84 -26.99 15.20
CA THR A 594 51.75 -28.43 15.49
C THR A 594 50.96 -29.34 14.56
#